data_AF-A0A4R4G660-F1
#
_entry.id   AF-A0A4R4G660-F1
#
_cell.length_a   1.000
_cell.length_b   1.000
_cell.length_c   1.000
_cell.angle_alpha   90.00
_cell.angle_beta   90.00
_cell.angle_gamma   90.00
#
_symmetry.space_group_name_H-M   'P 1'
#
loop_
_entity.id
_entity.type
_entity.pdbx_description
1 polymer ?
#
loop_
_entity_poly.entity_id
_entity_poly.type
_entity_poly.pdbx_seq_one_letter_code
_entity_poly.pdbx_strand_id
1 'polypeptide(L)'
;FITKNIALPKEKLWVTVHESDDEAFEIWTKHIDSSRILRFGDKDNFWSMGDTGACGPCSEIFYDQGEEHFSSPEDKMGGDGDRFLEIWNLVFMQYERTKEGELIPLPKPSIDTGMGLERVIAIKEGVFNNFDSSNFKPIIETLEKIANKKATKDNICSYRVIADHLR
;
A
#
# COMPACT_ATOMS: atom_id res chain seq x y z
N PHE A 1 7.91 6.90 -12.36
CA PHE A 1 8.61 7.19 -11.09
C PHE A 1 9.17 5.92 -10.44
N ILE A 2 8.35 4.91 -10.11
CA ILE A 2 8.78 3.68 -9.41
C ILE A 2 9.97 2.96 -10.07
N THR A 3 9.85 2.59 -11.34
CA THR A 3 10.89 1.78 -12.02
C THR A 3 12.10 2.59 -12.50
N LYS A 4 11.96 3.90 -12.68
CA LYS A 4 13.03 4.76 -13.24
C LYS A 4 13.78 5.57 -12.19
N ASN A 5 13.06 6.14 -11.22
CA ASN A 5 13.61 7.07 -10.22
C ASN A 5 13.93 6.34 -8.91
N ILE A 6 12.95 5.59 -8.37
CA ILE A 6 13.18 4.73 -7.19
C ILE A 6 14.01 3.49 -7.58
N ALA A 7 13.89 3.09 -8.85
CA ALA A 7 14.54 1.94 -9.45
C ALA A 7 14.16 0.62 -8.76
N LEU A 8 12.85 0.43 -8.48
CA LEU A 8 12.36 -0.88 -8.05
C LEU A 8 12.32 -1.86 -9.23
N PRO A 9 12.67 -3.14 -9.01
CA PRO A 9 12.62 -4.19 -10.03
C PRO A 9 11.19 -4.39 -10.51
N LYS A 10 11.01 -4.31 -11.83
CA LYS A 10 9.69 -4.36 -12.46
C LYS A 10 9.01 -5.72 -12.27
N GLU A 11 9.78 -6.78 -12.20
CA GLU A 11 9.37 -8.17 -11.96
C GLU A 11 8.78 -8.41 -10.56
N LYS A 12 9.11 -7.55 -9.60
CA LYS A 12 8.53 -7.57 -8.24
C LYS A 12 7.24 -6.75 -8.13
N LEU A 13 6.88 -5.99 -9.16
CA LEU A 13 5.67 -5.18 -9.15
C LEU A 13 4.46 -5.98 -9.60
N TRP A 14 3.37 -5.78 -8.87
CA TRP A 14 2.04 -6.29 -9.16
C TRP A 14 1.05 -5.14 -9.13
N VAL A 15 -0.06 -5.28 -9.83
CA VAL A 15 -1.08 -4.23 -9.91
C VAL A 15 -2.45 -4.84 -9.73
N THR A 16 -3.33 -4.10 -9.06
CA THR A 16 -4.76 -4.37 -9.02
C THR A 16 -5.52 -3.26 -9.72
N VAL A 17 -6.64 -3.59 -10.33
CA VAL A 17 -7.58 -2.64 -10.94
C VAL A 17 -9.00 -3.04 -10.56
N HIS A 18 -9.92 -2.08 -10.60
CA HIS A 18 -11.33 -2.38 -10.39
C HIS A 18 -11.88 -3.30 -11.49
N GLU A 19 -12.76 -4.24 -11.14
CA GLU A 19 -13.29 -5.24 -12.08
C GLU A 19 -14.02 -4.63 -13.27
N SER A 20 -14.64 -3.47 -13.09
CA SER A 20 -15.33 -2.71 -14.15
C SER A 20 -14.43 -1.75 -14.92
N ASP A 21 -13.15 -1.61 -14.57
CA ASP A 21 -12.21 -0.66 -15.18
C ASP A 21 -11.30 -1.34 -16.21
N ASP A 22 -11.87 -1.58 -17.40
CA ASP A 22 -11.14 -2.13 -18.54
C ASP A 22 -10.06 -1.18 -19.07
N GLU A 23 -10.27 0.13 -18.94
CA GLU A 23 -9.30 1.13 -19.40
C GLU A 23 -8.00 1.05 -18.60
N ALA A 24 -8.10 1.00 -17.27
CA ALA A 24 -6.93 0.83 -16.41
C ALA A 24 -6.19 -0.47 -16.71
N PHE A 25 -6.92 -1.58 -16.88
CA PHE A 25 -6.33 -2.87 -17.25
C PHE A 25 -5.54 -2.76 -18.56
N GLU A 26 -6.15 -2.25 -19.63
CA GLU A 26 -5.52 -2.10 -20.94
C GLU A 26 -4.28 -1.19 -20.88
N ILE A 27 -4.31 -0.11 -20.10
CA ILE A 27 -3.15 0.76 -19.90
C ILE A 27 -2.02 -0.02 -19.23
N TRP A 28 -2.31 -0.78 -18.17
CA TRP A 28 -1.29 -1.53 -17.44
C TRP A 28 -0.64 -2.65 -18.24
N THR A 29 -1.37 -3.31 -19.16
CA THR A 29 -0.79 -4.36 -20.04
C THR A 29 0.35 -3.84 -20.94
N LYS A 30 0.38 -2.53 -21.23
CA LYS A 30 1.48 -1.88 -21.97
C LYS A 30 2.73 -1.73 -21.12
N HIS A 31 2.59 -1.83 -19.80
CA HIS A 31 3.63 -1.53 -18.84
C HIS A 31 4.10 -2.73 -18.05
N ILE A 32 3.28 -3.70 -17.68
CA ILE A 32 3.70 -4.92 -16.96
C ILE A 32 3.04 -6.16 -17.58
N ASP A 33 3.51 -7.34 -17.17
CA ASP A 33 2.92 -8.60 -17.65
C ASP A 33 1.48 -8.74 -17.14
N SER A 34 0.55 -9.13 -18.02
CA SER A 34 -0.87 -9.24 -17.68
C SER A 34 -1.16 -10.28 -16.60
N SER A 35 -0.30 -11.28 -16.42
CA SER A 35 -0.41 -12.26 -15.32
C SER A 35 -0.23 -11.64 -13.93
N ARG A 36 0.30 -10.41 -13.86
CA ARG A 36 0.50 -9.65 -12.61
C ARG A 36 -0.45 -8.46 -12.46
N ILE A 37 -1.48 -8.42 -13.30
CA ILE A 37 -2.59 -7.46 -13.19
C ILE A 37 -3.82 -8.25 -12.74
N LEU A 38 -4.30 -7.95 -11.55
CA LEU A 38 -5.46 -8.63 -10.95
C LEU A 38 -6.65 -7.67 -10.90
N ARG A 39 -7.85 -8.23 -10.96
CA ARG A 39 -9.11 -7.47 -10.88
C ARG A 39 -9.78 -7.76 -9.55
N PHE A 40 -10.10 -6.71 -8.80
CA PHE A 40 -10.91 -6.83 -7.58
C PHE A 40 -12.14 -5.93 -7.67
N GLY A 41 -13.14 -6.24 -6.85
CA GLY A 41 -14.38 -5.47 -6.76
C GLY A 41 -14.28 -4.29 -5.79
N ASP A 42 -15.43 -3.74 -5.43
CA ASP A 42 -15.57 -2.52 -4.62
C ASP A 42 -14.82 -2.55 -3.28
N LYS A 43 -14.66 -3.74 -2.67
CA LYS A 43 -14.00 -3.87 -1.36
C LYS A 43 -12.55 -3.36 -1.39
N ASP A 44 -11.83 -3.66 -2.46
CA ASP A 44 -10.39 -3.46 -2.52
C ASP A 44 -10.01 -2.38 -3.54
N ASN A 45 -10.75 -2.25 -4.67
CA ASN A 45 -10.44 -1.30 -5.74
C ASN A 45 -11.49 -0.20 -5.93
N PHE A 46 -12.28 0.13 -4.90
CA PHE A 46 -13.12 1.33 -4.88
C PHE A 46 -12.82 2.15 -3.63
N TRP A 47 -12.18 3.30 -3.82
CA TRP A 47 -11.75 4.15 -2.72
C TRP A 47 -12.79 5.24 -2.42
N SER A 48 -13.00 5.52 -1.14
CA SER A 48 -13.83 6.62 -0.66
C SER A 48 -13.15 7.35 0.49
N MET A 49 -13.26 8.68 0.52
CA MET A 49 -12.74 9.49 1.63
C MET A 49 -13.39 9.14 2.98
N GLY A 50 -14.63 8.64 2.94
CA GLY A 50 -15.38 8.20 4.12
C GLY A 50 -16.78 7.75 3.73
N ASP A 51 -17.73 7.86 4.66
CA ASP A 51 -19.15 7.53 4.41
C ASP A 51 -19.77 8.41 3.31
N THR A 52 -19.25 9.62 3.14
CA THR A 52 -19.67 10.60 2.13
C THR A 52 -18.46 11.31 1.53
N GLY A 53 -18.66 11.93 0.36
CA GLY A 53 -17.65 12.74 -0.30
C GLY A 53 -17.08 12.06 -1.55
N ALA A 54 -15.99 12.60 -2.05
CA ALA A 54 -15.43 12.20 -3.32
C ALA A 54 -14.85 10.76 -3.25
N CYS A 55 -15.13 9.97 -4.29
CA CYS A 55 -14.80 8.54 -4.37
C CYS A 55 -14.70 8.06 -5.83
N GLY A 56 -14.22 6.84 -6.03
CA GLY A 56 -14.17 6.22 -7.34
C GLY A 56 -13.36 4.93 -7.41
N PRO A 57 -13.32 4.28 -8.58
CA PRO A 57 -12.47 3.13 -8.80
C PRO A 57 -11.01 3.54 -8.66
N CYS A 58 -10.18 2.61 -8.20
CA CYS A 58 -8.75 2.82 -8.07
C CYS A 58 -7.94 1.67 -8.64
N SER A 59 -6.66 1.95 -8.90
CA SER A 59 -5.65 0.97 -9.24
C SER A 59 -4.50 1.06 -8.26
N GLU A 60 -4.11 -0.06 -7.68
CA GLU A 60 -3.08 -0.11 -6.66
C GLU A 60 -1.85 -0.85 -7.17
N ILE A 61 -0.68 -0.42 -6.72
CA ILE A 61 0.61 -1.00 -7.06
C ILE A 61 1.16 -1.68 -5.81
N PHE A 62 1.50 -2.95 -5.95
CA PHE A 62 2.06 -3.80 -4.90
C PHE A 62 3.50 -4.18 -5.22
N TYR A 63 4.28 -4.41 -4.18
CA TYR A 63 5.63 -4.96 -4.25
C TYR A 63 5.66 -6.35 -3.60
N ASP A 64 6.11 -7.35 -4.35
CA ASP A 64 6.30 -8.73 -3.85
C ASP A 64 7.60 -8.81 -3.03
N GLN A 65 7.47 -8.86 -1.71
CA GLN A 65 8.59 -8.99 -0.77
C GLN A 65 9.27 -10.37 -0.82
N GLY A 66 8.69 -11.36 -1.53
CA GLY A 66 9.27 -12.67 -1.74
C GLY A 66 8.67 -13.77 -0.84
N GLU A 67 8.37 -14.91 -1.45
CA GLU A 67 7.82 -16.08 -0.74
C GLU A 67 8.83 -16.77 0.19
N GLU A 68 10.12 -16.54 -0.05
CA GLU A 68 11.22 -16.97 0.81
C GLU A 68 11.17 -16.34 2.21
N HIS A 69 10.47 -15.21 2.35
CA HIS A 69 10.30 -14.47 3.60
C HIS A 69 8.89 -14.60 4.18
N PHE A 70 7.89 -14.86 3.32
CA PHE A 70 6.48 -14.81 3.65
C PHE A 70 5.72 -15.98 3.00
N SER A 71 5.22 -16.90 3.82
CA SER A 71 4.63 -18.16 3.36
C SER A 71 3.36 -18.57 4.11
N SER A 72 2.71 -17.62 4.79
CA SER A 72 1.44 -17.88 5.47
C SER A 72 0.27 -17.97 4.48
N PRO A 73 -0.87 -18.56 4.87
CA PRO A 73 -2.08 -18.57 4.03
C PRO A 73 -2.60 -17.17 3.63
N GLU A 74 -2.20 -16.13 4.38
CA GLU A 74 -2.57 -14.74 4.12
C GLU A 74 -1.64 -14.04 3.13
N ASP A 75 -0.47 -14.62 2.84
CA ASP A 75 0.55 -14.06 1.93
C ASP A 75 0.21 -14.29 0.45
N LYS A 76 -0.99 -13.85 0.07
CA LYS A 76 -1.57 -13.86 -1.28
C LYS A 76 -2.07 -12.46 -1.63
N MET A 77 -2.21 -12.15 -2.92
CA MET A 77 -2.77 -10.86 -3.32
C MET A 77 -4.21 -10.71 -2.79
N GLY A 78 -4.51 -9.55 -2.20
CA GLY A 78 -5.81 -9.29 -1.54
C GLY A 78 -6.00 -9.99 -0.19
N GLY A 79 -4.95 -10.65 0.34
CA GLY A 79 -4.90 -11.12 1.72
C GLY A 79 -4.30 -10.09 2.66
N ASP A 80 -4.38 -10.37 3.96
CA ASP A 80 -3.85 -9.48 5.02
C ASP A 80 -2.36 -9.74 5.34
N GLY A 81 -1.69 -10.56 4.53
CA GLY A 81 -0.26 -10.88 4.69
C GLY A 81 0.66 -9.74 4.22
N ASP A 82 1.90 -9.77 4.67
CA ASP A 82 2.89 -8.74 4.38
C ASP A 82 3.65 -8.99 3.06
N ARG A 83 3.50 -10.16 2.42
CA ARG A 83 4.23 -10.48 1.18
C ARG A 83 3.97 -9.48 0.07
N PHE A 84 2.70 -9.23 -0.25
CA PHE A 84 2.31 -8.29 -1.30
C PHE A 84 2.03 -6.95 -0.65
N LEU A 85 3.07 -6.14 -0.51
CA LEU A 85 2.98 -4.86 0.15
C LEU A 85 2.46 -3.82 -0.83
N GLU A 86 1.26 -3.29 -0.58
CA GLU A 86 0.72 -2.14 -1.31
C GLU A 86 1.66 -0.94 -1.10
N ILE A 87 2.16 -0.33 -2.18
CA ILE A 87 3.06 0.82 -2.08
C ILE A 87 2.43 2.12 -2.56
N TRP A 88 1.46 2.05 -3.47
CA TRP A 88 0.87 3.23 -4.09
C TRP A 88 -0.55 2.95 -4.60
N ASN A 89 -1.52 3.74 -4.15
CA ASN A 89 -2.88 3.75 -4.65
C ASN A 89 -3.10 4.92 -5.62
N LEU A 90 -3.69 4.65 -6.79
CA LEU A 90 -4.06 5.61 -7.82
C LEU A 90 -5.60 5.64 -7.91
N VAL A 91 -6.23 6.62 -7.29
CA VAL A 91 -7.68 6.75 -7.25
C VAL A 91 -8.15 7.64 -8.40
N PHE A 92 -9.05 7.11 -9.21
CA PHE A 92 -9.72 7.85 -10.27
C PHE A 92 -11.02 8.42 -9.70
N MET A 93 -10.96 9.66 -9.23
CA MET A 93 -12.10 10.33 -8.60
C MET A 93 -13.18 10.60 -9.66
N GLN A 94 -14.29 9.87 -9.57
CA GLN A 94 -15.39 9.90 -10.55
C GLN A 94 -16.72 10.35 -9.93
N TYR A 95 -16.91 10.12 -8.63
CA TYR A 95 -18.19 10.29 -7.97
C TYR A 95 -18.06 11.07 -6.66
N GLU A 96 -19.17 11.64 -6.21
CA GLU A 96 -19.40 12.09 -4.85
C GLU A 96 -20.50 11.23 -4.23
N ARG A 97 -20.17 10.55 -3.12
CA ARG A 97 -21.10 9.71 -2.36
C ARG A 97 -21.92 10.57 -1.41
N THR A 98 -23.24 10.48 -1.51
CA THR A 98 -24.18 11.17 -0.61
C THR A 98 -24.34 10.41 0.71
N LYS A 99 -25.01 11.04 1.70
CA LYS A 99 -25.32 10.39 2.99
C LYS A 99 -26.22 9.17 2.82
N GLU A 100 -27.04 9.18 1.78
CA GLU A 100 -27.95 8.12 1.40
C GLU A 100 -27.24 6.99 0.63
N GLY A 101 -25.95 7.15 0.32
CA GLY A 101 -25.13 6.18 -0.41
C GLY A 101 -25.21 6.29 -1.93
N GLU A 102 -25.87 7.32 -2.45
CA GLU A 102 -25.99 7.55 -3.89
C GLU A 102 -24.67 8.09 -4.46
N LEU A 103 -24.28 7.65 -5.66
CA LEU A 103 -23.05 8.08 -6.34
C LEU A 103 -23.39 9.12 -7.41
N ILE A 104 -23.07 10.38 -7.15
CA ILE A 104 -23.29 11.49 -8.08
C ILE A 104 -22.01 11.73 -8.89
N PRO A 105 -22.02 11.70 -10.23
CA PRO A 105 -20.83 11.99 -11.03
C PRO A 105 -20.23 13.37 -10.73
N LEU A 106 -18.90 13.43 -10.58
CA LEU A 106 -18.19 14.69 -10.40
C LEU A 106 -18.24 15.52 -11.69
N PRO A 107 -18.31 16.87 -11.59
CA PRO A 107 -18.28 17.73 -12.78
C PRO A 107 -17.03 17.56 -13.65
N LYS A 108 -15.92 17.16 -13.02
CA LYS A 108 -14.63 16.90 -13.65
C LYS A 108 -13.96 15.70 -12.99
N PRO A 109 -13.78 14.58 -13.71
CA PRO A 109 -12.95 13.48 -13.25
C PRO A 109 -11.56 13.97 -12.87
N SER A 110 -11.03 13.48 -11.75
CA SER A 110 -9.75 13.90 -11.17
C SER A 110 -8.94 12.70 -10.71
N ILE A 111 -7.67 12.92 -10.37
CA ILE A 111 -6.79 11.87 -9.87
C ILE A 111 -6.34 12.25 -8.46
N ASP A 112 -6.51 11.33 -7.53
CA ASP A 112 -5.88 11.37 -6.21
C ASP A 112 -4.93 10.17 -6.07
N THR A 113 -3.74 10.37 -5.52
CA THR A 113 -2.79 9.26 -5.36
C THR A 113 -2.08 9.33 -4.02
N GLY A 114 -1.97 8.18 -3.35
CA GLY A 114 -1.26 8.06 -2.07
C GLY A 114 -0.17 7.01 -2.17
N MET A 115 1.07 7.38 -1.84
CA MET A 115 2.21 6.45 -1.77
C MET A 115 2.78 6.44 -0.36
N GLY A 116 2.93 5.25 0.23
CA GLY A 116 3.48 5.09 1.58
C GLY A 116 4.99 5.32 1.60
N LEU A 117 5.45 6.46 2.11
CA LEU A 117 6.87 6.81 2.16
C LEU A 117 7.67 5.78 2.97
N GLU A 118 7.16 5.38 4.14
CA GLU A 118 7.75 4.40 5.04
C GLU A 118 7.92 3.04 4.35
N ARG A 119 6.92 2.61 3.58
CA ARG A 119 6.93 1.34 2.83
C ARG A 119 8.01 1.36 1.74
N VAL A 120 8.11 2.46 0.98
CA VAL A 120 9.12 2.61 -0.07
C VAL A 120 10.55 2.63 0.50
N ILE A 121 10.76 3.31 1.64
CA ILE A 121 12.07 3.35 2.31
C ILE A 121 12.45 1.94 2.80
N ALA A 122 11.52 1.22 3.44
CA ALA A 122 11.76 -0.16 3.90
C ALA A 122 12.22 -1.07 2.74
N ILE A 123 11.50 -1.03 1.60
CA ILE A 123 11.88 -1.79 0.40
C ILE A 123 13.27 -1.40 -0.10
N LYS A 124 13.59 -0.10 -0.16
CA LYS A 124 14.90 0.37 -0.65
C LYS A 124 16.06 -0.02 0.26
N GLU A 125 15.81 -0.15 1.55
CA GLU A 125 16.79 -0.58 2.55
C GLU A 125 16.89 -2.10 2.68
N GLY A 126 16.02 -2.85 1.98
CA GLY A 126 15.99 -4.30 2.02
C GLY A 126 15.49 -4.85 3.36
N VAL A 127 14.64 -4.08 4.06
CA VAL A 127 13.98 -4.51 5.30
C VAL A 127 12.50 -4.75 5.04
N PHE A 128 11.92 -5.73 5.75
CA PHE A 128 10.56 -6.20 5.48
C PHE A 128 9.49 -5.54 6.35
N ASN A 129 9.90 -4.72 7.31
CA ASN A 129 9.00 -4.04 8.22
C ASN A 129 9.38 -2.55 8.31
N ASN A 130 8.39 -1.68 8.22
CA ASN A 130 8.59 -0.22 8.25
C ASN A 130 9.39 0.23 9.48
N PHE A 131 9.17 -0.40 10.64
CA PHE A 131 9.83 -0.02 11.89
C PHE A 131 11.31 -0.39 11.96
N ASP A 132 11.77 -1.26 11.08
CA ASP A 132 13.17 -1.68 10.99
C ASP A 132 13.97 -0.77 10.04
N SER A 133 13.28 0.15 9.34
CA SER A 133 13.89 1.15 8.45
C SER A 133 14.57 2.29 9.21
N SER A 134 15.41 3.05 8.50
CA SER A 134 16.09 4.25 9.02
C SER A 134 15.14 5.32 9.58
N ASN A 135 13.88 5.34 9.15
CA ASN A 135 12.88 6.28 9.66
C ASN A 135 12.47 6.02 11.11
N PHE A 136 12.44 4.76 11.54
CA PHE A 136 11.94 4.38 12.87
C PHE A 136 13.03 3.82 13.79
N LYS A 137 14.07 3.19 13.23
CA LYS A 137 15.14 2.58 14.02
C LYS A 137 15.76 3.52 15.05
N PRO A 138 16.05 4.82 14.75
CA PRO A 138 16.58 5.74 15.76
C PRO A 138 15.61 6.01 16.93
N ILE A 139 14.30 6.00 16.67
CA ILE A 139 13.26 6.18 17.70
C ILE A 139 13.25 4.95 18.61
N ILE A 140 13.24 3.75 18.03
CA ILE A 140 13.28 2.48 18.77
C ILE A 140 14.55 2.41 19.65
N GLU A 141 15.73 2.72 19.09
CA GLU A 141 16.99 2.75 19.84
C GLU A 141 16.99 3.77 20.98
N THR A 142 16.28 4.89 20.82
CA THR A 142 16.13 5.90 21.87
C THR A 142 15.20 5.42 22.98
N LEU A 143 14.08 4.79 22.61
CA LEU A 143 13.16 4.18 23.58
C LEU A 143 13.85 3.09 24.40
N GLU A 144 14.72 2.27 23.79
CA GLU A 144 15.50 1.27 24.53
C GLU A 144 16.37 1.90 25.63
N LYS A 145 17.01 3.04 25.32
CA LYS A 145 17.86 3.78 26.26
C LYS A 145 17.03 4.38 27.40
N ILE A 146 15.89 4.99 27.08
CA ILE A 146 14.99 5.60 28.08
C ILE A 146 14.39 4.53 29.00
N ALA A 147 13.92 3.41 28.43
CA ALA A 147 13.34 2.30 29.19
C ALA A 147 14.38 1.46 29.93
N ASN A 148 15.67 1.67 29.68
CA ASN A 148 16.77 0.82 30.12
C ASN A 148 16.50 -0.67 29.87
N LYS A 149 15.90 -0.97 28.70
CA LYS A 149 15.45 -2.30 28.31
C LYS A 149 15.61 -2.45 26.81
N LYS A 150 16.12 -3.60 26.36
CA LYS A 150 16.25 -3.88 24.92
C LYS A 150 14.94 -4.32 24.31
N ALA A 151 14.75 -3.94 23.06
CA ALA A 151 13.70 -4.47 22.21
C ALA A 151 14.07 -5.90 21.82
N THR A 152 13.12 -6.80 21.98
CA THR A 152 13.21 -8.25 21.75
C THR A 152 11.94 -8.69 21.06
N LYS A 153 11.91 -9.91 20.53
CA LYS A 153 10.70 -10.42 19.85
C LYS A 153 9.45 -10.35 20.73
N ASP A 154 9.59 -10.51 22.04
CA ASP A 154 8.45 -10.54 22.98
C ASP A 154 7.89 -9.15 23.32
N ASN A 155 8.68 -8.08 23.15
CA ASN A 155 8.29 -6.73 23.57
C ASN A 155 8.37 -5.67 22.45
N ILE A 156 8.87 -6.02 21.26
CA ILE A 156 9.07 -5.11 20.13
C ILE A 156 7.76 -4.41 19.72
N CYS A 157 6.62 -5.08 19.88
CA CYS A 157 5.31 -4.51 19.61
C CYS A 157 5.08 -3.21 20.40
N SER A 158 5.39 -3.19 21.70
CA SER A 158 5.25 -1.97 22.52
C SER A 158 6.15 -0.84 22.06
N TYR A 159 7.39 -1.15 21.64
CA TYR A 159 8.31 -0.13 21.11
C TYR A 159 7.78 0.46 19.80
N ARG A 160 7.27 -0.39 18.90
CA ARG A 160 6.68 0.03 17.62
C ARG A 160 5.44 0.90 17.82
N VAL A 161 4.54 0.50 18.73
CA VAL A 161 3.36 1.31 19.09
C VAL A 161 3.75 2.67 19.65
N ILE A 162 4.72 2.73 20.57
CA ILE A 162 5.18 4.03 21.11
C ILE A 162 5.84 4.88 20.01
N ALA A 163 6.67 4.28 19.15
CA ALA A 163 7.34 5.00 18.07
C ALA A 163 6.35 5.55 17.04
N ASP A 164 5.27 4.82 16.76
CA ASP A 164 4.16 5.25 15.91
C ASP A 164 3.40 6.42 16.53
N HIS A 165 3.00 6.32 17.80
CA HIS A 165 2.21 7.36 18.48
C HIS A 165 2.98 8.65 18.80
N LEU A 166 4.30 8.67 18.62
CA LEU A 166 5.12 9.87 18.76
C LEU A 166 5.12 10.74 17.49
N ARG A 167 4.65 10.22 16.34
CA ARG A 167 4.58 10.93 15.06
C ARG A 167 3.18 11.46 14.79
#